data_AF-A0AAW3EWL6-F1
#
_entry.id   AF-A0AAW3EWL6-F1
#
_cell.length_a   1.000
_cell.length_b   1.000
_cell.length_c   1.000
_cell.angle_alpha   90.00
_cell.angle_beta   90.00
_cell.angle_gamma   90.00
#
_symmetry.space_group_name_H-M   'P 1'
#
loop_
_entity.id
_entity.type
_entity.pdbx_description
1 polymer ?
#
loop_
_entity_poly.entity_id
_entity_poly.type
_entity_poly.pdbx_seq_one_letter_code
_entity_poly.pdbx_strand_id
1 'polypeptide(L)'
;MLDSKYINGKDMSSLKDVTEASFDSDVVRNTRPVLVDLWAEWCGPCKALAPILKKVSEQFVGTVDFVKVNVDENASIRDRFGVRGIPTLLLLDKGVEVGRVVGNRTVAQLAKFIDGHLGTATELPTANVANLKAFNGDEAKKQSIVTSLRALVSRKQAVPSEVMWEGDLNGAIQFAANIADIDDCAQNLGIAADVLSIVESLSTYRGTNLGAAQFTTDWLDAVNAGANLSALPGRLLVAALRSSTLSDATGSNDSAQAVREKLITLYDEGSPEVVANLGVAKEEAARIDDPVLKDVLTAASVPLSDPSILSQLLFRIANLRCARLRTEIDWTAQDEHRFAEAMQGLVNEAVARGEKPARGDALLDILRERDPELARRFAYQYFEGAEARVEVGRAFGDALIELTRTFH
;
A
#
# COMPACT_ATOMS: atom_id res chain seq x y z
N MET A 1 -25.00 31.68 -15.86
CA MET A 1 -25.61 30.55 -16.59
C MET A 1 -24.49 29.82 -17.30
N LEU A 2 -23.90 28.82 -16.63
CA LEU A 2 -22.87 27.95 -17.16
C LEU A 2 -23.46 26.54 -17.13
N ASP A 3 -23.25 25.81 -18.23
CA ASP A 3 -24.05 24.66 -18.62
C ASP A 3 -24.01 23.49 -17.63
N SER A 4 -25.21 23.01 -17.34
CA SER A 4 -25.54 21.76 -16.66
C SER A 4 -25.15 20.55 -17.53
N LYS A 5 -23.89 20.11 -17.42
CA LYS A 5 -23.44 18.84 -18.03
C LYS A 5 -22.72 17.87 -17.07
N TYR A 6 -22.62 18.19 -15.78
CA TYR A 6 -22.02 17.31 -14.77
C TYR A 6 -23.03 16.84 -13.72
N ILE A 7 -24.19 16.39 -14.16
CA ILE A 7 -25.06 15.52 -13.34
C ILE A 7 -25.15 14.17 -14.06
N ASN A 8 -24.18 13.30 -13.77
CA ASN A 8 -24.36 11.85 -13.69
C ASN A 8 -23.09 11.23 -13.11
N GLY A 9 -23.09 11.05 -11.78
CA GLY A 9 -22.13 10.19 -11.07
C GLY A 9 -22.46 8.72 -11.30
N LYS A 10 -22.27 8.23 -12.54
CA LYS A 10 -22.41 6.81 -12.87
C LYS A 10 -21.23 6.38 -13.73
N ASP A 11 -20.48 5.41 -13.19
CA ASP A 11 -19.28 4.72 -13.70
C ASP A 11 -17.93 5.42 -13.63
N MET A 12 -17.29 5.21 -12.46
CA MET A 12 -15.87 5.43 -12.20
C MET A 12 -14.97 4.22 -12.54
N SER A 13 -15.56 3.06 -12.84
CA SER A 13 -14.88 1.91 -13.41
C SER A 13 -15.76 1.35 -14.52
N SER A 14 -15.29 1.37 -15.76
CA SER A 14 -15.99 0.77 -16.91
C SER A 14 -16.05 -0.76 -16.86
N LEU A 15 -15.87 -1.34 -15.67
CA LEU A 15 -15.95 -2.77 -15.42
C LEU A 15 -17.42 -3.16 -15.23
N LYS A 16 -17.77 -4.33 -15.74
CA LYS A 16 -19.12 -4.86 -15.61
C LYS A 16 -19.46 -5.09 -14.14
N ASP A 17 -20.57 -4.51 -13.70
CA ASP A 17 -21.15 -4.78 -12.40
C ASP A 17 -21.84 -6.15 -12.41
N VAL A 18 -21.54 -6.97 -11.42
CA VAL A 18 -22.05 -8.33 -11.28
C VAL A 18 -22.74 -8.44 -9.92
N THR A 19 -23.94 -9.00 -9.96
CA THR A 19 -24.76 -9.25 -8.76
C THR A 19 -24.85 -10.75 -8.48
N GLU A 20 -25.39 -11.12 -7.32
CA GLU A 20 -25.72 -12.52 -7.00
C GLU A 20 -26.50 -13.22 -8.12
N ALA A 21 -27.42 -12.50 -8.77
CA ALA A 21 -28.25 -13.04 -9.84
C ALA A 21 -27.47 -13.35 -11.13
N SER A 22 -26.40 -12.59 -11.43
CA SER A 22 -25.63 -12.73 -12.67
C SER A 22 -24.26 -13.39 -12.48
N PHE A 23 -23.82 -13.58 -11.23
CA PHE A 23 -22.49 -14.13 -10.91
C PHE A 23 -22.25 -15.49 -11.55
N ASP A 24 -23.25 -16.36 -11.56
CA ASP A 24 -23.10 -17.69 -12.12
C ASP A 24 -22.90 -17.66 -13.65
N SER A 25 -23.61 -16.80 -14.39
CA SER A 25 -23.42 -16.66 -15.84
C SER A 25 -22.15 -15.88 -16.19
N ASP A 26 -21.85 -14.84 -15.43
CA ASP A 26 -20.81 -13.86 -15.79
C ASP A 26 -19.42 -14.26 -15.30
N VAL A 27 -19.35 -15.08 -14.24
CA VAL A 27 -18.10 -15.46 -13.58
C VAL A 27 -17.92 -16.98 -13.60
N VAL A 28 -18.87 -17.74 -13.06
CA VAL A 28 -18.69 -19.19 -12.86
C VAL A 28 -18.68 -19.95 -14.19
N ARG A 29 -19.63 -19.64 -15.07
CA ARG A 29 -19.76 -20.27 -16.40
C ARG A 29 -19.00 -19.53 -17.50
N ASN A 30 -18.19 -18.53 -17.15
CA ASN A 30 -17.40 -17.80 -18.14
C ASN A 30 -16.34 -18.72 -18.76
N THR A 31 -16.21 -18.67 -20.08
CA THR A 31 -15.22 -19.45 -20.83
C THR A 31 -13.80 -18.89 -20.68
N ARG A 32 -13.67 -17.64 -20.25
CA ARG A 32 -12.41 -16.98 -19.95
C ARG A 32 -12.21 -16.90 -18.44
N PRO A 33 -10.96 -16.85 -17.96
CA PRO A 33 -10.68 -16.44 -16.59
C PRO A 33 -11.28 -15.07 -16.29
N VAL A 34 -11.74 -14.89 -15.06
CA VAL A 34 -12.40 -13.67 -14.60
C VAL A 34 -11.70 -13.12 -13.37
N LEU A 35 -11.25 -11.87 -13.43
CA LEU A 35 -10.81 -11.13 -12.25
C LEU A 35 -12.00 -10.39 -11.64
N VAL A 36 -12.34 -10.73 -10.40
CA VAL A 36 -13.47 -10.16 -9.64
C VAL A 36 -12.95 -9.17 -8.61
N ASP A 37 -13.36 -7.91 -8.71
CA ASP A 37 -13.12 -6.87 -7.71
C ASP A 37 -14.25 -6.82 -6.67
N LEU A 38 -13.95 -7.20 -5.43
CA LEU A 38 -14.87 -7.17 -4.30
C LEU A 38 -14.65 -5.88 -3.51
N TRP A 39 -15.63 -4.97 -3.61
CA TRP A 39 -15.51 -3.57 -3.18
C TRP A 39 -16.77 -3.07 -2.44
N ALA A 40 -16.72 -1.84 -1.92
CA ALA A 40 -17.88 -1.15 -1.34
C ALA A 40 -17.75 0.39 -1.46
N GLU A 41 -18.88 1.11 -1.42
CA GLU A 41 -18.94 2.57 -1.63
C GLU A 41 -18.17 3.41 -0.60
N TRP A 42 -18.07 2.92 0.62
CA TRP A 42 -17.34 3.57 1.71
C TRP A 42 -15.84 3.25 1.69
N CYS A 43 -15.39 2.34 0.82
CA CYS A 43 -14.02 1.87 0.76
C CYS A 43 -13.13 2.84 -0.05
N GLY A 44 -12.44 3.74 0.66
CA GLY A 44 -11.44 4.64 0.05
C GLY A 44 -10.38 3.92 -0.79
N PRO A 45 -9.72 2.87 -0.27
CA PRO A 45 -8.73 2.12 -1.05
C PRO A 45 -9.29 1.49 -2.34
N CYS A 46 -10.55 1.02 -2.31
CA CYS A 46 -11.22 0.46 -3.49
C CYS A 46 -11.40 1.52 -4.59
N LYS A 47 -11.74 2.76 -4.23
CA LYS A 47 -11.84 3.88 -5.18
C LYS A 47 -10.51 4.19 -5.86
N ALA A 48 -9.40 4.06 -5.12
CA ALA A 48 -8.07 4.21 -5.69
C ALA A 48 -7.67 3.04 -6.60
N LEU A 49 -8.19 1.83 -6.36
CA LEU A 49 -7.89 0.64 -7.16
C LEU A 49 -8.70 0.58 -8.48
N ALA A 50 -9.91 1.12 -8.49
CA ALA A 50 -10.80 1.16 -9.65
C ALA A 50 -10.16 1.64 -10.97
N PRO A 51 -9.44 2.78 -11.04
CA PRO A 51 -8.78 3.21 -12.27
C PRO A 51 -7.65 2.27 -12.70
N ILE A 52 -6.94 1.67 -11.74
CA ILE A 52 -5.87 0.70 -12.01
C ILE A 52 -6.44 -0.56 -12.65
N LEU A 53 -7.56 -1.08 -12.12
CA LEU A 53 -8.25 -2.25 -12.66
C LEU A 53 -8.76 -2.00 -14.08
N LYS A 54 -9.26 -0.79 -14.37
CA LYS A 54 -9.62 -0.39 -15.73
C LYS A 54 -8.41 -0.47 -16.67
N LYS A 55 -7.30 0.15 -16.28
CA LYS A 55 -6.08 0.21 -17.11
C LYS A 55 -5.47 -1.17 -17.38
N VAL A 56 -5.40 -2.03 -16.37
CA VAL A 56 -4.91 -3.40 -16.58
C VAL A 56 -5.89 -4.22 -17.43
N SER A 57 -7.21 -4.01 -17.29
CA SER A 57 -8.20 -4.73 -18.10
C SER A 57 -8.04 -4.49 -19.61
N GLU A 58 -7.55 -3.30 -20.00
CA GLU A 58 -7.26 -2.96 -21.40
C GLU A 58 -6.12 -3.81 -21.98
N GLN A 59 -5.21 -4.32 -21.15
CA GLN A 59 -4.09 -5.18 -21.57
C GLN A 59 -4.50 -6.66 -21.71
N PHE A 60 -5.62 -7.05 -21.12
CA PHE A 60 -6.13 -8.42 -21.11
C PHE A 60 -7.44 -8.58 -21.92
N VAL A 61 -7.72 -7.63 -22.81
CA VAL A 61 -8.91 -7.68 -23.67
C VAL A 61 -8.93 -8.99 -24.46
N GLY A 62 -9.98 -9.78 -24.26
CA GLY A 62 -10.17 -11.05 -24.94
C GLY A 62 -9.47 -12.24 -24.29
N THR A 63 -8.64 -12.04 -23.27
CA THR A 63 -7.95 -13.10 -22.52
C THR A 63 -8.51 -13.28 -21.11
N VAL A 64 -8.75 -12.18 -20.38
CA VAL A 64 -9.34 -12.19 -19.03
C VAL A 64 -10.46 -11.15 -18.97
N ASP A 65 -11.61 -11.56 -18.43
CA ASP A 65 -12.71 -10.63 -18.19
C ASP A 65 -12.58 -10.01 -16.78
N PHE A 66 -12.94 -8.74 -16.65
CA PHE A 66 -12.86 -8.01 -15.39
C PHE A 66 -14.26 -7.57 -14.96
N VAL A 67 -14.62 -7.87 -13.72
CA VAL A 67 -15.93 -7.54 -13.14
C VAL A 67 -15.78 -6.96 -11.75
N LYS A 68 -16.79 -6.22 -11.29
CA LYS A 68 -16.87 -5.68 -9.93
C LYS A 68 -18.12 -6.21 -9.23
N VAL A 69 -18.04 -6.44 -7.92
CA VAL A 69 -19.13 -6.90 -7.07
C VAL A 69 -19.12 -6.09 -5.77
N ASN A 70 -20.21 -5.37 -5.51
CA ASN A 70 -20.38 -4.66 -4.25
C ASN A 70 -20.71 -5.65 -3.12
N VAL A 71 -19.84 -5.77 -2.11
CA VAL A 71 -19.99 -6.77 -1.03
C VAL A 71 -21.07 -6.42 -0.01
N ASP A 72 -21.51 -5.16 0.07
CA ASP A 72 -22.62 -4.76 0.95
C ASP A 72 -23.97 -5.22 0.37
N GLU A 73 -24.09 -5.24 -0.96
CA GLU A 73 -25.31 -5.62 -1.67
C GLU A 73 -25.36 -7.12 -1.97
N ASN A 74 -24.21 -7.80 -1.99
CA ASN A 74 -24.07 -9.19 -2.42
C ASN A 74 -23.41 -10.05 -1.31
N ALA A 75 -24.06 -10.11 -0.14
CA ALA A 75 -23.53 -10.76 1.06
C ALA A 75 -23.25 -12.27 0.85
N SER A 76 -24.04 -12.97 0.04
CA SER A 76 -23.81 -14.40 -0.21
C SER A 76 -22.51 -14.64 -0.99
N ILE A 77 -22.13 -13.75 -1.92
CA ILE A 77 -20.85 -13.81 -2.62
C ILE A 77 -19.70 -13.53 -1.64
N ARG A 78 -19.84 -12.48 -0.83
CA ARG A 78 -18.85 -12.12 0.21
C ARG A 78 -18.58 -13.31 1.13
N ASP A 79 -19.63 -13.96 1.61
CA ASP A 79 -19.54 -15.08 2.54
C ASP A 79 -19.02 -16.35 1.84
N ARG A 80 -19.47 -16.64 0.60
CA ARG A 80 -18.99 -17.76 -0.22
C ARG A 80 -17.47 -17.77 -0.38
N PHE A 81 -16.87 -16.59 -0.58
CA PHE A 81 -15.42 -16.46 -0.77
C PHE A 81 -14.67 -16.02 0.50
N GLY A 82 -15.34 -15.98 1.65
CA GLY A 82 -14.72 -15.65 2.94
C GLY A 82 -14.01 -14.29 2.95
N VAL A 83 -14.60 -13.28 2.33
CA VAL A 83 -14.03 -11.93 2.23
C VAL A 83 -14.04 -11.27 3.60
N ARG A 84 -12.86 -11.06 4.18
CA ARG A 84 -12.67 -10.46 5.52
C ARG A 84 -12.14 -9.02 5.48
N GLY A 85 -11.90 -8.48 4.29
CA GLY A 85 -11.42 -7.13 4.06
C GLY A 85 -11.52 -6.75 2.59
N ILE A 86 -11.58 -5.47 2.30
CA ILE A 86 -11.68 -4.93 0.93
C ILE A 86 -10.65 -3.81 0.71
N PRO A 87 -10.16 -3.62 -0.53
CA PRO A 87 -10.48 -4.40 -1.73
C PRO A 87 -9.90 -5.81 -1.68
N THR A 88 -10.66 -6.78 -2.19
CA THR A 88 -10.18 -8.15 -2.44
C THR A 88 -10.39 -8.47 -3.92
N LEU A 89 -9.34 -8.91 -4.59
CA LEU A 89 -9.40 -9.38 -5.97
C LEU A 89 -9.30 -10.91 -5.99
N LEU A 90 -10.21 -11.54 -6.71
CA LEU A 90 -10.18 -12.99 -6.95
C LEU A 90 -9.96 -13.24 -8.44
N LEU A 91 -9.01 -14.10 -8.78
CA LEU A 91 -8.89 -14.64 -10.13
C LEU A 91 -9.57 -16.00 -10.17
N LEU A 92 -10.62 -16.11 -10.97
CA LEU A 92 -11.33 -17.37 -11.18
C LEU A 92 -11.06 -17.90 -12.58
N ASP A 93 -10.69 -19.16 -12.70
CA ASP A 93 -10.69 -19.87 -13.99
C ASP A 93 -11.74 -20.98 -13.94
N LYS A 94 -12.69 -20.96 -14.88
CA LYS A 94 -13.83 -21.89 -14.95
C LYS A 94 -14.59 -21.99 -13.61
N GLY A 95 -14.76 -20.85 -12.95
CA GLY A 95 -15.47 -20.74 -11.67
C GLY A 95 -14.71 -21.23 -10.43
N VAL A 96 -13.43 -21.61 -10.57
CA VAL A 96 -12.55 -22.00 -9.46
C VAL A 96 -11.59 -20.86 -9.13
N GLU A 97 -11.48 -20.49 -7.85
CA GLU A 97 -10.48 -19.52 -7.40
C GLU A 97 -9.07 -20.10 -7.61
N VAL A 98 -8.31 -19.50 -8.53
CA VAL A 98 -6.92 -19.86 -8.81
C VAL A 98 -5.94 -18.91 -8.14
N GLY A 99 -6.37 -17.69 -7.80
CA GLY A 99 -5.53 -16.72 -7.12
C GLY A 99 -6.34 -15.67 -6.36
N ARG A 100 -5.70 -15.08 -5.34
CA ARG A 100 -6.29 -14.02 -4.50
C ARG A 100 -5.28 -12.93 -4.18
N VAL A 101 -5.75 -11.69 -4.19
CA VAL A 101 -5.02 -10.51 -3.74
C VAL A 101 -5.90 -9.70 -2.80
N VAL A 102 -5.33 -9.24 -1.68
CA VAL A 102 -5.99 -8.29 -0.77
C VAL A 102 -5.21 -6.99 -0.74
N GLY A 103 -5.94 -5.87 -0.81
CA GLY A 103 -5.42 -4.50 -0.86
C GLY A 103 -5.02 -4.05 -2.27
N ASN A 104 -4.59 -2.78 -2.36
CA ASN A 104 -4.25 -2.16 -3.64
C ASN A 104 -2.99 -2.77 -4.27
N ARG A 105 -2.93 -2.73 -5.60
CA ARG A 105 -1.79 -3.15 -6.42
C ARG A 105 -1.64 -2.19 -7.60
N THR A 106 -0.43 -2.12 -8.15
CA THR A 106 -0.17 -1.41 -9.41
C THR A 106 -0.57 -2.25 -10.63
N VAL A 107 -0.67 -1.64 -11.82
CA VAL A 107 -0.91 -2.36 -13.10
C VAL A 107 0.10 -3.49 -13.29
N ALA A 108 1.39 -3.20 -13.05
CA ALA A 108 2.46 -4.17 -13.16
C ALA A 108 2.31 -5.37 -12.23
N GLN A 109 1.94 -5.12 -10.97
CA GLN A 109 1.71 -6.17 -9.99
C GLN A 109 0.49 -7.02 -10.35
N LEU A 110 -0.59 -6.40 -10.84
CA LEU A 110 -1.79 -7.13 -11.25
C LEU A 110 -1.56 -7.98 -12.49
N ALA A 111 -0.87 -7.45 -13.51
CA ALA A 111 -0.54 -8.23 -14.69
C ALA A 111 0.34 -9.43 -14.34
N LYS A 112 1.42 -9.21 -13.56
CA LYS A 112 2.29 -10.28 -13.07
C LYS A 112 1.53 -11.33 -12.25
N PHE A 113 0.58 -10.89 -11.42
CA PHE A 113 -0.29 -11.79 -10.65
C PHE A 113 -1.17 -12.64 -11.58
N ILE A 114 -1.82 -12.04 -12.57
CA ILE A 114 -2.66 -12.76 -13.54
C ILE A 114 -1.81 -13.74 -14.35
N ASP A 115 -0.73 -13.25 -14.95
CA ASP A 115 0.20 -14.03 -15.78
C ASP A 115 0.78 -15.23 -15.02
N GLY A 116 1.20 -15.02 -13.76
CA GLY A 116 1.76 -16.08 -12.94
C GLY A 116 0.78 -17.23 -12.66
N HIS A 117 -0.52 -16.95 -12.60
CA HIS A 117 -1.55 -17.99 -12.38
C HIS A 117 -2.06 -18.60 -13.68
N LEU A 118 -2.04 -17.85 -14.78
CA LEU A 118 -2.51 -18.32 -16.09
C LEU A 118 -1.39 -18.93 -16.96
N GLY A 119 -0.13 -18.82 -16.54
CA GLY A 119 1.01 -19.26 -17.34
C GLY A 119 1.21 -18.42 -18.60
N THR A 120 0.75 -17.18 -18.59
CA THR A 120 0.88 -16.22 -19.71
C THR A 120 1.99 -15.21 -19.42
N ALA A 121 2.32 -14.40 -20.42
CA ALA A 121 3.22 -13.26 -20.27
C ALA A 121 2.62 -12.07 -21.04
N THR A 122 2.12 -11.10 -20.29
CA THR A 122 1.52 -9.88 -20.83
C THR A 122 2.60 -8.82 -20.92
N GLU A 123 2.88 -8.35 -22.14
CA GLU A 123 3.79 -7.22 -22.34
C GLU A 123 3.08 -5.94 -21.89
N LEU A 124 3.51 -5.43 -20.73
CA LEU A 124 3.05 -4.12 -20.29
C LEU A 124 3.85 -3.01 -20.99
N PRO A 125 3.20 -1.88 -21.33
CA PRO A 125 3.90 -0.68 -21.75
C PRO A 125 4.94 -0.32 -20.69
N THR A 126 6.22 -0.53 -21.01
CA THR A 126 7.29 -0.12 -20.11
C THR A 126 7.44 1.38 -20.30
N ALA A 127 7.05 2.18 -19.30
CA ALA A 127 7.41 3.59 -19.30
C ALA A 127 8.94 3.67 -19.46
N ASN A 128 9.44 4.56 -20.31
CA ASN A 128 10.88 4.68 -20.55
C ASN A 128 11.53 5.43 -19.39
N VAL A 129 11.61 4.77 -18.23
CA VAL A 129 11.85 5.39 -16.91
C VAL A 129 13.29 5.88 -16.76
N ALA A 130 14.24 5.25 -17.45
CA ALA A 130 15.67 5.51 -17.31
C ALA A 130 16.08 6.94 -17.73
N ASN A 131 15.24 7.62 -18.53
CA ASN A 131 15.50 8.98 -19.03
C ASN A 131 14.56 10.04 -18.46
N LEU A 132 13.76 9.69 -17.44
CA LEU A 132 12.90 10.68 -16.78
C LEU A 132 13.77 11.70 -16.04
N LYS A 133 13.42 12.97 -16.26
CA LYS A 133 14.00 14.12 -15.59
C LYS A 133 12.91 14.78 -14.79
N ALA A 134 13.11 14.93 -13.49
CA ALA A 134 12.10 15.50 -12.60
C ALA A 134 11.60 16.85 -13.14
N PHE A 135 10.27 17.01 -13.13
CA PHE A 135 9.53 18.13 -13.71
C PHE A 135 9.85 18.42 -15.19
N ASN A 136 10.36 17.43 -15.91
CA ASN A 136 10.91 17.55 -17.27
C ASN A 136 12.02 18.61 -17.39
N GLY A 137 12.72 18.91 -16.30
CA GLY A 137 13.73 19.99 -16.23
C GLY A 137 13.16 21.40 -16.08
N ASP A 138 11.84 21.55 -15.89
CA ASP A 138 11.17 22.84 -15.77
C ASP A 138 11.01 23.25 -14.29
N GLU A 139 11.87 24.16 -13.85
CA GLU A 139 11.83 24.73 -12.49
C GLU A 139 10.56 25.56 -12.24
N ALA A 140 10.00 26.21 -13.27
CA ALA A 140 8.76 26.98 -13.13
C ALA A 140 7.57 26.02 -12.92
N LYS A 141 7.56 24.89 -13.62
CA LYS A 141 6.59 23.81 -13.38
C LYS A 141 6.70 23.29 -11.95
N LYS A 142 7.91 22.96 -11.48
CA LYS A 142 8.14 22.55 -10.09
C LYS A 142 7.57 23.58 -9.11
N GLN A 143 7.96 24.85 -9.27
CA GLN A 143 7.55 25.91 -8.36
C GLN A 143 6.02 26.10 -8.33
N SER A 144 5.37 26.03 -9.50
CA SER A 144 3.90 26.11 -9.59
C SER A 144 3.21 24.99 -8.82
N ILE A 145 3.68 23.74 -8.97
CA ILE A 145 3.14 22.57 -8.28
C ILE A 145 3.31 22.71 -6.77
N VAL A 146 4.54 22.98 -6.31
CA VAL A 146 4.84 23.08 -4.87
C VAL A 146 4.06 24.24 -4.23
N THR A 147 3.97 25.40 -4.90
CA THR A 147 3.16 26.52 -4.40
C THR A 147 1.68 26.17 -4.29
N SER A 148 1.12 25.43 -5.26
CA SER A 148 -0.28 25.01 -5.23
C SER A 148 -0.58 24.06 -4.07
N LEU A 149 0.32 23.10 -3.82
CA LEU A 149 0.23 22.19 -2.69
C LEU A 149 0.36 22.92 -1.34
N ARG A 150 1.33 23.82 -1.20
CA ARG A 150 1.48 24.66 0.01
C ARG A 150 0.21 25.45 0.30
N ALA A 151 -0.40 26.04 -0.72
CA ALA A 151 -1.65 26.78 -0.58
C ALA A 151 -2.79 25.88 -0.08
N LEU A 152 -2.95 24.68 -0.64
CA LEU A 152 -3.93 23.70 -0.16
C LEU A 152 -3.72 23.34 1.31
N VAL A 153 -2.48 23.04 1.69
CA VAL A 153 -2.10 22.70 3.07
C VAL A 153 -2.46 23.84 4.02
N SER A 154 -2.09 25.09 3.68
CA SER A 154 -2.41 26.26 4.50
C SER A 154 -3.91 26.49 4.63
N ARG A 155 -4.68 26.32 3.56
CA ARG A 155 -6.14 26.45 3.59
C ARG A 155 -6.79 25.40 4.49
N LYS A 156 -6.42 24.12 4.35
CA LYS A 156 -6.90 23.03 5.21
C LYS A 156 -6.55 23.24 6.68
N GLN A 157 -5.36 23.76 6.97
CA GLN A 157 -4.97 24.09 8.35
C GLN A 157 -5.84 25.19 8.94
N ALA A 158 -6.16 26.22 8.15
CA ALA A 158 -7.03 27.32 8.58
C ALA A 158 -8.50 26.87 8.72
N VAL A 159 -8.95 25.94 7.87
CA VAL A 159 -10.33 25.45 7.80
C VAL A 159 -10.33 23.91 7.81
N PRO A 160 -10.36 23.26 8.99
CA PRO A 160 -10.31 21.80 9.08
C PRO A 160 -11.44 21.07 8.35
N SER A 161 -12.58 21.74 8.11
CA SER A 161 -13.72 21.20 7.36
C SER A 161 -13.52 21.22 5.83
N GLU A 162 -12.53 21.92 5.30
CA GLU A 162 -12.26 21.98 3.86
C GLU A 162 -11.91 20.59 3.32
N VAL A 163 -12.39 20.23 2.14
CA VAL A 163 -12.04 18.94 1.51
C VAL A 163 -10.59 19.01 1.03
N MET A 164 -9.83 17.93 1.18
CA MET A 164 -8.41 17.90 0.79
C MET A 164 -8.20 17.89 -0.72
N TRP A 165 -9.02 17.16 -1.46
CA TRP A 165 -8.91 17.03 -2.90
C TRP A 165 -10.31 16.96 -3.52
N GLU A 166 -10.47 17.55 -4.69
CA GLU A 166 -11.72 17.54 -5.44
C GLU A 166 -11.78 16.34 -6.40
N GLY A 167 -13.00 15.86 -6.68
CA GLY A 167 -13.23 14.78 -7.64
C GLY A 167 -12.58 13.45 -7.24
N ASP A 168 -11.86 12.86 -8.19
CA ASP A 168 -11.39 11.47 -8.13
C ASP A 168 -9.93 11.32 -7.66
N LEU A 169 -9.32 12.42 -7.22
CA LEU A 169 -7.96 12.43 -6.74
C LEU A 169 -7.89 11.75 -5.36
N ASN A 170 -6.95 10.82 -5.21
CA ASN A 170 -6.87 9.96 -4.03
C ASN A 170 -5.67 10.27 -3.12
N GLY A 171 -4.87 11.27 -3.46
CA GLY A 171 -3.65 11.59 -2.73
C GLY A 171 -2.96 12.87 -3.17
N ALA A 172 -1.93 13.24 -2.43
CA ALA A 172 -1.17 14.47 -2.66
C ALA A 172 -0.37 14.45 -3.96
N ILE A 173 0.09 13.28 -4.42
CA ILE A 173 0.79 13.14 -5.71
C ILE A 173 -0.17 13.36 -6.86
N GLN A 174 -1.36 12.75 -6.81
CA GLN A 174 -2.42 12.95 -7.80
C GLN A 174 -2.84 14.41 -7.87
N PHE A 175 -2.96 15.06 -6.71
CA PHE A 175 -3.20 16.50 -6.64
C PHE A 175 -2.07 17.31 -7.27
N ALA A 176 -0.81 16.99 -6.95
CA ALA A 176 0.37 17.66 -7.50
C ALA A 176 0.45 17.56 -9.03
N ALA A 177 0.11 16.39 -9.58
CA ALA A 177 0.07 16.14 -11.02
C ALA A 177 -1.22 16.61 -11.69
N ASN A 178 -2.28 16.87 -10.92
CA ASN A 178 -3.66 17.03 -11.37
C ASN A 178 -4.15 15.84 -12.24
N ILE A 179 -3.80 14.62 -11.81
CA ILE A 179 -4.02 13.37 -12.53
C ILE A 179 -4.35 12.28 -11.51
N ALA A 180 -5.37 11.45 -11.76
CA ALA A 180 -5.76 10.39 -10.83
C ALA A 180 -4.86 9.13 -10.90
N ASP A 181 -4.37 8.77 -12.09
CA ASP A 181 -3.54 7.58 -12.33
C ASP A 181 -2.06 7.84 -12.01
N ILE A 182 -1.43 6.94 -11.27
CA ILE A 182 -0.07 7.14 -10.77
C ILE A 182 1.01 7.04 -11.86
N ASP A 183 0.80 6.24 -12.91
CA ASP A 183 1.78 6.17 -13.99
C ASP A 183 1.68 7.42 -14.88
N ASP A 184 0.47 7.96 -15.05
CA ASP A 184 0.27 9.23 -15.75
C ASP A 184 0.83 10.40 -14.90
N CYS A 185 0.73 10.33 -13.58
CA CYS A 185 1.46 11.24 -12.67
C CYS A 185 2.97 11.15 -12.94
N ALA A 186 3.52 9.94 -13.07
CA ALA A 186 4.93 9.72 -13.32
C ALA A 186 5.41 10.40 -14.63
N GLN A 187 4.64 10.24 -15.71
CA GLN A 187 4.92 10.91 -16.98
C GLN A 187 4.79 12.43 -16.88
N ASN A 188 3.74 12.93 -16.22
CA ASN A 188 3.53 14.36 -16.08
C ASN A 188 4.65 15.00 -15.26
N LEU A 189 4.96 14.41 -14.11
CA LEU A 189 5.99 14.91 -13.20
C LEU A 189 7.41 14.62 -13.70
N GLY A 190 7.61 13.77 -14.71
CA GLY A 190 8.94 13.34 -15.11
C GLY A 190 9.68 12.60 -13.99
N ILE A 191 8.94 11.91 -13.12
CA ILE A 191 9.46 11.16 -11.97
C ILE A 191 8.98 9.72 -12.09
N ALA A 192 9.87 8.77 -11.85
CA ALA A 192 9.57 7.34 -11.96
C ALA A 192 8.39 6.90 -11.06
N ALA A 193 7.52 6.03 -11.57
CA ALA A 193 6.30 5.60 -10.87
C ALA A 193 6.59 4.80 -9.58
N ASP A 194 7.70 4.07 -9.54
CA ASP A 194 8.20 3.38 -8.35
C ASP A 194 8.62 4.39 -7.25
N VAL A 195 9.28 5.49 -7.61
CA VAL A 195 9.58 6.60 -6.71
C VAL A 195 8.32 7.23 -6.16
N LEU A 196 7.32 7.50 -7.01
CA LEU A 196 6.02 8.03 -6.57
C LEU A 196 5.31 7.05 -5.62
N SER A 197 5.33 5.75 -5.93
CA SER A 197 4.71 4.71 -5.09
C SER A 197 5.35 4.62 -3.69
N ILE A 198 6.66 4.85 -3.59
CA ILE A 198 7.38 4.92 -2.31
C ILE A 198 6.88 6.12 -1.49
N VAL A 199 6.74 7.29 -2.13
CA VAL A 199 6.24 8.52 -1.48
C VAL A 199 4.80 8.31 -0.99
N GLU A 200 3.93 7.69 -1.80
CA GLU A 200 2.56 7.35 -1.37
C GLU A 200 2.57 6.41 -0.16
N SER A 201 3.39 5.35 -0.21
CA SER A 201 3.52 4.40 0.88
C SER A 201 3.97 5.10 2.17
N LEU A 202 4.98 5.98 2.10
CA LEU A 202 5.49 6.72 3.25
C LEU A 202 4.51 7.80 3.76
N SER A 203 3.67 8.33 2.88
CA SER A 203 2.62 9.29 3.23
C SER A 203 1.58 8.69 4.19
N THR A 204 1.34 7.37 4.12
CA THR A 204 0.39 6.67 5.01
C THR A 204 0.80 6.74 6.48
N TYR A 205 2.10 6.86 6.78
CA TYR A 205 2.63 7.01 8.13
C TYR A 205 2.47 8.43 8.70
N ARG A 206 1.88 9.36 7.93
CA ARG A 206 1.58 10.72 8.40
C ARG A 206 0.22 10.82 9.11
N GLY A 207 -0.55 9.72 9.15
CA GLY A 207 -1.78 9.57 9.93
C GLY A 207 -3.00 10.33 9.40
N THR A 208 -2.80 11.42 8.64
CA THR A 208 -3.86 12.21 8.04
C THR A 208 -3.52 12.62 6.61
N ASN A 209 -4.54 12.89 5.80
CA ASN A 209 -4.37 13.44 4.46
C ASN A 209 -3.61 14.77 4.46
N LEU A 210 -3.81 15.59 5.50
CA LEU A 210 -3.05 16.83 5.68
C LEU A 210 -1.57 16.56 5.91
N GLY A 211 -1.23 15.61 6.79
CA GLY A 211 0.16 15.20 7.03
C GLY A 211 0.81 14.58 5.79
N ALA A 212 0.05 13.78 5.03
CA ALA A 212 0.49 13.22 3.76
C ALA A 212 0.79 14.31 2.72
N ALA A 213 -0.08 15.33 2.63
CA ALA A 213 0.12 16.48 1.76
C ALA A 213 1.34 17.31 2.16
N GLN A 214 1.52 17.58 3.46
CA GLN A 214 2.72 18.28 3.96
C GLN A 214 4.00 17.53 3.58
N PHE A 215 4.06 16.23 3.88
CA PHE A 215 5.21 15.40 3.54
C PHE A 215 5.50 15.39 2.03
N THR A 216 4.47 15.22 1.20
CA THR A 216 4.62 15.21 -0.26
C THR A 216 5.09 16.57 -0.77
N THR A 217 4.62 17.66 -0.17
CA THR A 217 5.07 19.03 -0.49
C THR A 217 6.54 19.21 -0.17
N ASP A 218 6.97 18.80 1.02
CA ASP A 218 8.36 18.92 1.47
C ASP A 218 9.31 18.07 0.62
N TRP A 219 8.85 16.87 0.21
CA TRP A 219 9.60 16.03 -0.70
C TRP A 219 9.70 16.63 -2.11
N LEU A 220 8.60 17.07 -2.72
CA LEU A 220 8.60 17.70 -4.05
C LEU A 220 9.47 18.97 -4.09
N ASP A 221 9.49 19.75 -3.01
CA ASP A 221 10.36 20.92 -2.88
C ASP A 221 11.85 20.54 -2.87
N ALA A 222 12.19 19.41 -2.24
CA ALA A 222 13.54 18.85 -2.19
C ALA A 222 14.01 18.21 -3.51
N VAL A 223 13.09 17.87 -4.43
CA VAL A 223 13.44 17.35 -5.76
C VAL A 223 13.99 18.48 -6.64
N ASN A 224 15.23 18.37 -7.10
CA ASN A 224 15.77 19.31 -8.09
C ASN A 224 15.13 19.09 -9.47
N ALA A 225 14.68 20.15 -10.15
CA ALA A 225 14.18 19.99 -11.51
C ALA A 225 15.31 19.53 -12.44
N GLY A 226 15.03 18.54 -13.27
CA GLY A 226 16.00 17.90 -14.15
C GLY A 226 16.62 16.62 -13.58
N ALA A 227 16.53 16.41 -12.27
CA ALA A 227 17.18 15.29 -11.60
C ALA A 227 16.62 13.93 -12.05
N ASN A 228 17.51 12.95 -12.21
CA ASN A 228 17.14 11.55 -12.43
C ASN A 228 17.08 10.81 -11.09
N LEU A 229 15.88 10.46 -10.64
CA LEU A 229 15.67 9.79 -9.35
C LEU A 229 15.71 8.25 -9.41
N SER A 230 16.13 7.64 -10.52
CA SER A 230 16.05 6.18 -10.72
C SER A 230 16.85 5.36 -9.70
N ALA A 231 17.90 5.93 -9.10
CA ALA A 231 18.69 5.26 -8.07
C ALA A 231 18.19 5.52 -6.63
N LEU A 232 17.19 6.39 -6.44
CA LEU A 232 16.64 6.73 -5.13
C LEU A 232 16.06 5.52 -4.39
N PRO A 233 15.32 4.59 -5.04
CA PRO A 233 14.82 3.38 -4.37
C PRO A 233 15.94 2.54 -3.75
N GLY A 234 17.02 2.28 -4.50
CA GLY A 234 18.16 1.51 -4.00
C GLY A 234 18.84 2.19 -2.80
N ARG A 235 19.05 3.50 -2.88
CA ARG A 235 19.63 4.28 -1.76
C ARG A 235 18.75 4.27 -0.52
N LEU A 236 17.44 4.39 -0.69
CA LEU A 236 16.50 4.31 0.43
C LEU A 236 16.46 2.91 1.05
N LEU A 237 16.58 1.86 0.23
CA LEU A 237 16.64 0.48 0.73
C LEU A 237 17.88 0.28 1.60
N VAL A 238 19.05 0.74 1.15
CA VAL A 238 20.29 0.69 1.95
C VAL A 238 20.14 1.49 3.23
N ALA A 239 19.54 2.69 3.17
CA ALA A 239 19.25 3.48 4.37
C ALA A 239 18.31 2.74 5.34
N ALA A 240 17.32 2.01 4.83
CA ALA A 240 16.44 1.18 5.64
C ALA A 240 17.18 0.02 6.32
N LEU A 241 18.08 -0.66 5.60
CA LEU A 241 18.93 -1.71 6.16
C LEU A 241 19.91 -1.18 7.20
N ARG A 242 20.38 0.07 7.05
CA ARG A 242 21.26 0.77 7.99
C ARG A 242 20.53 1.49 9.13
N SER A 243 19.20 1.46 9.17
CA SER A 243 18.43 2.14 10.21
C SER A 243 18.83 1.63 11.60
N SER A 244 18.77 2.51 12.60
CA SER A 244 18.98 2.13 14.01
C SER A 244 17.98 1.04 14.42
N THR A 245 16.71 1.18 14.01
CA THR A 245 15.66 0.19 14.27
C THR A 245 16.07 -1.23 13.87
N LEU A 246 16.62 -1.42 12.66
CA LEU A 246 17.03 -2.74 12.22
C LEU A 246 18.40 -3.16 12.78
N SER A 247 19.31 -2.21 12.95
CA SER A 247 20.63 -2.47 13.53
C SER A 247 20.52 -2.95 14.98
N ASP A 248 19.70 -2.28 15.80
CA ASP A 248 19.42 -2.66 17.19
C ASP A 248 18.72 -4.02 17.25
N ALA A 249 17.77 -4.27 16.35
CA ALA A 249 17.03 -5.52 16.30
C ALA A 249 17.89 -6.72 15.89
N THR A 250 18.91 -6.51 15.05
CA THR A 250 19.83 -7.56 14.58
C THR A 250 21.08 -7.71 15.43
N GLY A 251 21.43 -6.73 16.27
CA GLY A 251 22.70 -6.69 17.00
C GLY A 251 22.94 -7.81 18.03
N SER A 252 21.91 -8.59 18.38
CA SER A 252 22.04 -9.79 19.23
C SER A 252 21.96 -11.11 18.45
N ASN A 253 21.83 -11.05 17.11
CA ASN A 253 21.68 -12.21 16.24
C ASN A 253 22.72 -12.15 15.11
N ASP A 254 23.86 -12.84 15.30
CA ASP A 254 25.00 -12.84 14.37
C ASP A 254 24.60 -13.22 12.94
N SER A 255 23.68 -14.18 12.78
CA SER A 255 23.21 -14.62 11.46
C SER A 255 22.40 -13.52 10.77
N ALA A 256 21.50 -12.85 11.51
CA ALA A 256 20.72 -11.74 10.99
C ALA A 256 21.60 -10.52 10.67
N GLN A 257 22.60 -10.23 11.49
CA GLN A 257 23.58 -9.18 11.23
C GLN A 257 24.39 -9.48 9.96
N ALA A 258 24.89 -10.72 9.80
CA ALA A 258 25.64 -11.11 8.60
C ALA A 258 24.80 -10.99 7.32
N VAL A 259 23.54 -11.42 7.34
CA VAL A 259 22.62 -11.26 6.19
C VAL A 259 22.35 -9.79 5.91
N ARG A 260 22.11 -8.97 6.93
CA ARG A 260 21.89 -7.52 6.78
C ARG A 260 23.08 -6.83 6.12
N GLU A 261 24.30 -7.07 6.60
CA GLU A 261 25.51 -6.49 6.02
C GLU A 261 25.74 -6.98 4.59
N LYS A 262 25.51 -8.27 4.31
CA LYS A 262 25.56 -8.81 2.95
C LYS A 262 24.58 -8.10 2.01
N LEU A 263 23.34 -7.87 2.44
CA LEU A 263 22.35 -7.15 1.64
C LEU A 263 22.77 -5.69 1.40
N ILE A 264 23.30 -5.00 2.41
CA ILE A 264 23.85 -3.64 2.26
C ILE A 264 24.91 -3.61 1.16
N THR A 265 25.90 -4.51 1.22
CA THR A 265 26.95 -4.62 0.19
C THR A 265 26.36 -4.89 -1.19
N LEU A 266 25.42 -5.83 -1.30
CA LEU A 266 24.80 -6.18 -2.58
C LEU A 266 24.08 -5.00 -3.24
N TYR A 267 23.35 -4.18 -2.47
CA TYR A 267 22.67 -3.02 -3.03
C TYR A 267 23.58 -1.80 -3.24
N ASP A 268 24.67 -1.67 -2.48
CA ASP A 268 25.68 -0.63 -2.68
C ASP A 268 26.53 -0.89 -3.94
N GLU A 269 26.77 -2.15 -4.31
CA GLU A 269 27.70 -2.52 -5.39
C GLU A 269 27.09 -2.50 -6.80
N GLY A 270 25.76 -2.45 -6.96
CA GLY A 270 25.09 -2.25 -8.26
C GLY A 270 25.47 -3.25 -9.39
N SER A 271 26.12 -4.36 -9.06
CA SER A 271 26.68 -5.31 -10.02
C SER A 271 25.62 -6.24 -10.63
N PRO A 272 25.73 -6.65 -11.91
CA PRO A 272 24.85 -7.65 -12.52
C PRO A 272 24.84 -9.01 -11.78
N GLU A 273 25.92 -9.35 -11.05
CA GLU A 273 26.02 -10.58 -10.24
C GLU A 273 25.23 -10.50 -8.94
N VAL A 274 24.75 -9.31 -8.54
CA VAL A 274 23.95 -9.08 -7.33
C VAL A 274 22.71 -9.97 -7.30
N VAL A 275 22.06 -10.15 -8.45
CA VAL A 275 20.83 -10.97 -8.54
C VAL A 275 21.08 -12.43 -8.17
N ALA A 276 22.24 -12.99 -8.55
CA ALA A 276 22.61 -14.36 -8.18
C ALA A 276 22.88 -14.49 -6.68
N ASN A 277 23.52 -13.48 -6.08
CA ASN A 277 23.85 -13.46 -4.66
C ASN A 277 22.67 -13.10 -3.75
N LEU A 278 21.62 -12.44 -4.27
CA LEU A 278 20.35 -12.25 -3.55
C LEU A 278 19.66 -13.59 -3.25
N GLY A 279 19.80 -14.59 -4.13
CA GLY A 279 19.32 -15.95 -3.86
C GLY A 279 19.98 -16.57 -2.63
N VAL A 280 21.31 -16.41 -2.52
CA VAL A 280 22.09 -16.88 -1.36
C VAL A 280 21.68 -16.13 -0.09
N ALA A 281 21.57 -14.80 -0.14
CA ALA A 281 21.14 -13.99 0.99
C ALA A 281 19.72 -14.41 1.46
N LYS A 282 18.83 -14.73 0.52
CA LYS A 282 17.47 -15.21 0.82
C LYS A 282 17.48 -16.56 1.53
N GLU A 283 18.32 -17.50 1.08
CA GLU A 283 18.47 -18.80 1.75
C GLU A 283 19.04 -18.67 3.16
N GLU A 284 20.03 -17.79 3.35
CA GLU A 284 20.60 -17.50 4.67
C GLU A 284 19.57 -16.84 5.58
N ALA A 285 18.81 -15.86 5.08
CA ALA A 285 17.71 -15.24 5.81
C ALA A 285 16.67 -16.28 6.27
N ALA A 286 16.37 -17.27 5.43
CA ALA A 286 15.41 -18.32 5.74
C ALA A 286 15.85 -19.25 6.89
N ARG A 287 17.14 -19.30 7.22
CA ARG A 287 17.73 -20.09 8.31
C ARG A 287 17.81 -19.32 9.63
N ILE A 288 17.44 -18.04 9.67
CA ILE A 288 17.40 -17.25 10.91
C ILE A 288 16.31 -17.80 11.83
N ASP A 289 16.69 -18.10 13.08
CA ASP A 289 15.78 -18.67 14.09
C ASP A 289 14.73 -17.66 14.57
N ASP A 290 15.06 -16.37 14.62
CA ASP A 290 14.10 -15.32 14.96
C ASP A 290 13.13 -15.11 13.77
N PRO A 291 11.83 -15.46 13.93
CA PRO A 291 10.87 -15.44 12.82
C PRO A 291 10.59 -14.01 12.32
N VAL A 292 10.74 -13.00 13.19
CA VAL A 292 10.52 -11.59 12.82
C VAL A 292 11.68 -11.09 11.98
N LEU A 293 12.92 -11.35 12.42
CA LEU A 293 14.12 -10.96 11.65
C LEU A 293 14.23 -11.72 10.33
N LYS A 294 13.89 -13.01 10.33
CA LYS A 294 13.78 -13.83 9.13
C LYS A 294 12.85 -13.21 8.09
N ASP A 295 11.65 -12.81 8.50
CA ASP A 295 10.66 -12.20 7.61
C ASP A 295 11.14 -10.87 7.02
N VAL A 296 11.72 -10.00 7.86
CA VAL A 296 12.29 -8.70 7.44
C VAL A 296 13.40 -8.90 6.41
N LEU A 297 14.38 -9.76 6.69
CA LEU A 297 15.56 -9.93 5.84
C LEU A 297 15.24 -10.74 4.57
N THR A 298 14.27 -11.65 4.63
CA THR A 298 13.76 -12.34 3.43
C THR A 298 13.10 -11.36 2.48
N ALA A 299 12.32 -10.40 3.00
CA ALA A 299 11.67 -9.37 2.18
C ALA A 299 12.67 -8.40 1.53
N ALA A 300 13.81 -8.17 2.18
CA ALA A 300 14.92 -7.40 1.60
C ALA A 300 15.77 -8.18 0.60
N SER A 301 15.57 -9.49 0.43
CA SER A 301 16.40 -10.37 -0.41
C SER A 301 15.77 -10.64 -1.79
N VAL A 302 15.23 -9.59 -2.44
CA VAL A 302 14.61 -9.67 -3.79
C VAL A 302 15.17 -8.57 -4.71
N PRO A 303 15.14 -8.70 -6.04
CA PRO A 303 15.72 -7.68 -6.92
C PRO A 303 15.00 -6.32 -6.79
N LEU A 304 15.71 -5.20 -7.01
CA LEU A 304 15.12 -3.85 -7.07
C LEU A 304 14.09 -3.68 -8.20
N SER A 305 14.10 -4.56 -9.20
CA SER A 305 13.07 -4.61 -10.23
C SER A 305 11.71 -5.09 -9.69
N ASP A 306 11.65 -5.64 -8.47
CA ASP A 306 10.39 -5.91 -7.79
C ASP A 306 9.84 -4.60 -7.19
N PRO A 307 8.72 -4.07 -7.71
CA PRO A 307 8.20 -2.77 -7.29
C PRO A 307 7.70 -2.75 -5.84
N SER A 308 7.57 -3.91 -5.19
CA SER A 308 7.07 -4.03 -3.82
C SER A 308 8.16 -4.10 -2.75
N ILE A 309 9.42 -4.25 -3.14
CA ILE A 309 10.53 -4.51 -2.20
C ILE A 309 10.59 -3.50 -1.06
N LEU A 310 10.56 -2.21 -1.39
CA LEU A 310 10.66 -1.14 -0.41
C LEU A 310 9.42 -1.05 0.46
N SER A 311 8.22 -1.05 -0.13
CA SER A 311 7.00 -0.97 0.67
C SER A 311 6.86 -2.14 1.63
N GLN A 312 7.25 -3.36 1.20
CA GLN A 312 7.31 -4.53 2.07
C GLN A 312 8.37 -4.42 3.16
N LEU A 313 9.59 -4.01 2.82
CA LEU A 313 10.68 -3.85 3.80
C LEU A 313 10.33 -2.79 4.85
N LEU A 314 9.90 -1.61 4.41
CA LEU A 314 9.49 -0.50 5.28
C LEU A 314 8.36 -0.93 6.20
N PHE A 315 7.34 -1.61 5.66
CA PHE A 315 6.25 -2.15 6.47
C PHE A 315 6.74 -3.14 7.53
N ARG A 316 7.64 -4.06 7.18
CA ARG A 316 8.17 -5.05 8.13
C ARG A 316 9.05 -4.43 9.20
N ILE A 317 9.92 -3.48 8.84
CA ILE A 317 10.72 -2.75 9.83
C ILE A 317 9.81 -1.93 10.75
N ALA A 318 8.80 -1.24 10.22
CA ALA A 318 7.84 -0.48 11.03
C ALA A 318 7.09 -1.40 12.01
N ASN A 319 6.73 -2.62 11.62
CA ASN A 319 6.03 -3.57 12.49
C ASN A 319 6.97 -4.35 13.43
N LEU A 320 8.30 -4.18 13.34
CA LEU A 320 9.26 -4.92 14.15
C LEU A 320 9.04 -4.66 15.65
N ARG A 321 8.81 -3.40 16.03
CA ARG A 321 8.51 -3.05 17.43
C ARG A 321 7.18 -3.65 17.90
N CYS A 322 6.13 -3.63 17.07
CA CYS A 322 4.87 -4.30 17.38
C CYS A 322 5.07 -5.79 17.68
N ALA A 323 5.85 -6.48 16.85
CA ALA A 323 6.12 -7.91 17.03
C ALA A 323 6.91 -8.20 18.32
N ARG A 324 7.86 -7.33 18.68
CA ARG A 324 8.60 -7.40 19.95
C ARG A 324 7.68 -7.14 21.15
N LEU A 325 6.87 -6.08 21.13
CA LEU A 325 5.91 -5.75 22.19
C LEU A 325 4.93 -6.91 22.45
N ARG A 326 4.44 -7.58 21.39
CA ARG A 326 3.61 -8.78 21.52
C ARG A 326 4.32 -9.92 22.24
N THR A 327 5.61 -10.11 21.97
CA THR A 327 6.43 -11.11 22.65
C THR A 327 6.65 -10.74 24.11
N GLU A 328 6.91 -9.47 24.42
CA GLU A 328 7.11 -8.96 25.79
C GLU A 328 5.90 -9.20 26.71
N ILE A 329 4.68 -9.17 26.15
CA ILE A 329 3.43 -9.40 26.91
C ILE A 329 2.84 -10.81 26.74
N ASP A 330 3.58 -11.73 26.12
CA ASP A 330 3.15 -13.09 25.79
C ASP A 330 1.78 -13.12 25.08
N TRP A 331 1.57 -12.23 24.10
CA TRP A 331 0.33 -12.16 23.35
C TRP A 331 0.17 -13.38 22.44
N THR A 332 -0.77 -14.26 22.76
CA THR A 332 -0.93 -15.56 22.11
C THR A 332 -2.07 -15.58 21.08
N ALA A 333 -2.17 -16.68 20.31
CA ALA A 333 -3.32 -16.93 19.45
C ALA A 333 -4.65 -17.03 20.24
N GLN A 334 -4.58 -17.45 21.51
CA GLN A 334 -5.75 -17.47 22.39
C GLN A 334 -6.20 -16.05 22.75
N ASP A 335 -5.26 -15.14 23.03
CA ASP A 335 -5.58 -13.73 23.28
C ASP A 335 -6.18 -13.08 22.03
N GLU A 336 -5.64 -13.39 20.84
CA GLU A 336 -6.20 -12.93 19.56
C GLU A 336 -7.65 -13.42 19.37
N HIS A 337 -7.91 -14.69 19.66
CA HIS A 337 -9.25 -15.27 19.57
C HIS A 337 -10.22 -14.62 20.57
N ARG A 338 -9.82 -14.51 21.84
CA ARG A 338 -10.61 -13.83 22.89
C ARG A 338 -10.93 -12.39 22.51
N PHE A 339 -9.96 -11.66 21.97
CA PHE A 339 -10.17 -10.29 21.52
C PHE A 339 -11.16 -10.24 20.35
N ALA A 340 -10.98 -11.10 19.33
CA ALA A 340 -11.89 -11.16 18.19
C ALA A 340 -13.34 -11.52 18.59
N GLU A 341 -13.51 -12.48 19.51
CA GLU A 341 -14.83 -12.86 20.04
C GLU A 341 -15.49 -11.71 20.82
N ALA A 342 -14.74 -11.06 21.71
CA ALA A 342 -15.23 -9.90 22.46
C ALA A 342 -15.66 -8.78 21.52
N MET A 343 -14.84 -8.51 20.50
CA MET A 343 -15.12 -7.52 19.47
C MET A 343 -16.37 -7.84 18.65
N GLN A 344 -16.53 -9.08 18.22
CA GLN A 344 -17.70 -9.51 17.47
C GLN A 344 -18.98 -9.44 18.33
N GLY A 345 -18.89 -9.80 19.61
CA GLY A 345 -19.99 -9.68 20.57
C GLY A 345 -20.46 -8.23 20.71
N LEU A 346 -19.52 -7.29 20.86
CA LEU A 346 -19.83 -5.85 20.96
C LEU A 346 -20.52 -5.31 19.70
N VAL A 347 -20.06 -5.72 18.52
CA VAL A 347 -20.69 -5.36 17.24
C VAL A 347 -22.11 -5.92 17.17
N ASN A 348 -22.31 -7.21 17.49
CA ASN A 348 -23.61 -7.87 17.43
C ASN A 348 -24.62 -7.21 18.38
N GLU A 349 -24.20 -6.85 19.60
CA GLU A 349 -25.05 -6.17 20.58
C GLU A 349 -25.48 -4.77 20.13
N ALA A 350 -24.54 -3.98 19.56
CA ALA A 350 -24.88 -2.66 19.02
C ALA A 350 -25.91 -2.78 17.89
N VAL A 351 -25.70 -3.74 16.98
CA VAL A 351 -26.66 -4.02 15.89
C VAL A 351 -28.02 -4.45 16.43
N ALA A 352 -28.07 -5.29 17.46
CA ALA A 352 -29.32 -5.72 18.09
C ALA A 352 -30.10 -4.57 18.73
N ARG A 353 -29.41 -3.51 19.19
CA ARG A 353 -30.01 -2.28 19.71
C ARG A 353 -30.34 -1.24 18.63
N GLY A 354 -30.02 -1.51 17.36
CA GLY A 354 -30.16 -0.53 16.27
C GLY A 354 -29.14 0.60 16.34
N GLU A 355 -28.04 0.40 17.06
CA GLU A 355 -26.96 1.37 17.27
C GLU A 355 -25.78 1.12 16.33
N LYS A 356 -24.98 2.16 16.08
CA LYS A 356 -23.69 1.97 15.40
C LYS A 356 -22.67 1.36 16.37
N PRO A 357 -21.88 0.35 15.96
CA PRO A 357 -20.82 -0.19 16.80
C PRO A 357 -19.81 0.87 17.24
N ALA A 358 -19.40 0.82 18.50
CA ALA A 358 -18.32 1.64 19.02
C ALA A 358 -17.01 1.35 18.26
N ARG A 359 -16.15 2.36 18.11
CA ARG A 359 -14.85 2.27 17.44
C ARG A 359 -13.79 3.04 18.23
N GLY A 360 -12.51 2.71 18.02
CA GLY A 360 -11.40 3.41 18.64
C GLY A 360 -11.44 3.36 20.17
N ASP A 361 -11.27 4.50 20.83
CA ASP A 361 -11.20 4.58 22.29
C ASP A 361 -12.50 4.14 22.97
N ALA A 362 -13.66 4.54 22.44
CA ALA A 362 -14.96 4.17 23.00
C ALA A 362 -15.16 2.64 23.03
N LEU A 363 -14.63 1.94 22.04
CA LEU A 363 -14.65 0.49 22.00
C LEU A 363 -13.73 -0.13 23.05
N LEU A 364 -12.53 0.44 23.21
CA LEU A 364 -11.57 0.00 24.21
C LEU A 364 -12.03 0.27 25.63
N ASP A 365 -12.81 1.34 25.85
CA ASP A 365 -13.44 1.63 27.14
C ASP A 365 -14.45 0.53 27.50
N ILE A 366 -15.32 0.14 26.56
CA ILE A 366 -16.26 -0.97 26.77
C ILE A 366 -15.52 -2.29 27.01
N LEU A 367 -14.45 -2.56 26.25
CA LEU A 367 -13.64 -3.75 26.48
C LEU A 367 -12.98 -3.72 27.87
N ARG A 368 -12.51 -2.55 28.32
CA ARG A 368 -11.89 -2.38 29.64
C ARG A 368 -12.86 -2.65 30.78
N GLU A 369 -14.15 -2.39 30.60
CA GLU A 369 -15.19 -2.74 31.57
C GLU A 369 -15.45 -4.26 31.64
N ARG A 370 -15.33 -4.97 30.50
CA ARG A 370 -15.66 -6.41 30.40
C ARG A 370 -14.48 -7.33 30.68
N ASP A 371 -13.32 -7.00 30.13
CA ASP A 371 -12.08 -7.75 30.28
C ASP A 371 -10.91 -6.75 30.45
N PRO A 372 -10.71 -6.21 31.67
CA PRO A 372 -9.70 -5.19 31.94
C PRO A 372 -8.28 -5.65 31.62
N GLU A 373 -8.00 -6.95 31.74
CA GLU A 373 -6.70 -7.52 31.45
C GLU A 373 -6.43 -7.59 29.96
N LEU A 374 -7.36 -8.12 29.18
CA LEU A 374 -7.26 -8.19 27.73
C LEU A 374 -7.18 -6.78 27.11
N ALA A 375 -8.00 -5.84 27.60
CA ALA A 375 -7.97 -4.45 27.16
C ALA A 375 -6.61 -3.79 27.39
N ARG A 376 -6.02 -3.97 28.58
CA ARG A 376 -4.70 -3.41 28.93
C ARG A 376 -3.59 -4.01 28.08
N ARG A 377 -3.56 -5.35 27.93
CA ARG A 377 -2.55 -6.04 27.12
C ARG A 377 -2.66 -5.66 25.64
N PHE A 378 -3.89 -5.58 25.12
CA PHE A 378 -4.14 -5.13 23.74
C PHE A 378 -3.69 -3.68 23.55
N ALA A 379 -4.11 -2.77 24.43
CA ALA A 379 -3.78 -1.35 24.34
C ALA A 379 -2.26 -1.12 24.31
N TYR A 380 -1.51 -1.84 25.15
CA TYR A 380 -0.05 -1.77 25.18
C TYR A 380 0.57 -2.10 23.81
N GLN A 381 0.30 -3.28 23.25
CA GLN A 381 0.90 -3.65 21.95
C GLN A 381 0.32 -2.88 20.76
N TYR A 382 -0.95 -2.44 20.85
CA TYR A 382 -1.63 -1.76 19.76
C TYR A 382 -1.22 -0.28 19.64
N PHE A 383 -1.28 0.48 20.73
CA PHE A 383 -0.97 1.91 20.70
C PHE A 383 0.52 2.18 20.61
N GLU A 384 1.33 1.58 21.49
CA GLU A 384 2.79 1.71 21.42
C GLU A 384 3.32 1.17 20.08
N GLY A 385 2.73 0.09 19.58
CA GLY A 385 3.05 -0.45 18.26
C GLY A 385 2.64 0.48 17.12
N ALA A 386 1.45 1.09 17.18
CA ALA A 386 1.01 2.08 16.20
C ALA A 386 1.91 3.33 16.19
N GLU A 387 2.29 3.82 17.37
CA GLU A 387 3.19 4.96 17.52
C GLU A 387 4.58 4.64 16.96
N ALA A 388 5.16 3.50 17.34
CA ALA A 388 6.46 3.06 16.82
C ALA A 388 6.45 2.90 15.29
N ARG A 389 5.35 2.40 14.70
CA ARG A 389 5.19 2.34 13.24
C ARG A 389 5.23 3.72 12.60
N VAL A 390 4.51 4.67 13.18
CA VAL A 390 4.46 6.06 12.70
C VAL A 390 5.84 6.70 12.81
N GLU A 391 6.56 6.49 13.91
CA GLU A 391 7.92 7.00 14.12
C GLU A 391 8.89 6.48 13.05
N VAL A 392 8.94 5.15 12.85
CA VAL A 392 9.79 4.52 11.84
C VAL A 392 9.43 5.01 10.43
N GLY A 393 8.15 5.08 10.10
CA GLY A 393 7.70 5.59 8.79
C GLY A 393 7.97 7.09 8.59
N ARG A 394 8.02 7.89 9.66
CA ARG A 394 8.47 9.29 9.60
C ARG A 394 9.96 9.36 9.32
N ALA A 395 10.77 8.66 10.09
CA ALA A 395 12.23 8.60 9.91
C ALA A 395 12.62 8.18 8.48
N PHE A 396 11.92 7.20 7.89
CA PHE A 396 12.17 6.82 6.49
C PHE A 396 11.72 7.88 5.47
N GLY A 397 10.65 8.61 5.75
CA GLY A 397 10.29 9.76 4.91
C GLY A 397 11.32 10.89 5.00
N ASP A 398 11.87 11.14 6.18
CA ASP A 398 12.92 12.16 6.35
C ASP A 398 14.20 11.74 5.60
N ALA A 399 14.59 10.47 5.72
CA ALA A 399 15.71 9.90 4.96
C ALA A 399 15.46 9.97 3.44
N LEU A 400 14.23 9.72 2.96
CA LEU A 400 13.87 9.89 1.55
C LEU A 400 14.12 11.34 1.10
N ILE A 401 13.65 12.33 1.86
CA ILE A 401 13.83 13.75 1.55
C ILE A 401 15.32 14.11 1.51
N GLU A 402 16.11 13.69 2.50
CA GLU A 402 17.55 13.95 2.54
C GLU A 402 18.29 13.33 1.35
N LEU A 403 18.03 12.05 1.06
CA LEU A 403 18.62 11.37 -0.09
C LEU A 403 18.24 12.04 -1.41
N THR A 404 16.98 12.50 -1.54
CA THR A 404 16.49 13.17 -2.75
C THR A 404 17.30 14.42 -3.08
N ARG A 405 17.72 15.20 -2.08
CA ARG A 405 18.52 16.43 -2.29
C ARG A 405 19.89 16.18 -2.92
N THR A 406 20.38 14.94 -2.88
CA THR A 406 21.68 14.55 -3.45
C THR A 406 21.65 14.28 -4.95
N PHE A 407 20.47 14.32 -5.57
CA PHE A 407 20.28 14.11 -7.01
C PHE A 407 20.22 15.45 -7.75
N HIS A 408 20.85 15.53 -8.93
CA HIS A 408 20.95 16.74 -9.76
C HIS A 408 20.48 16.50 -11.18
#